data_AF-C3YNX2-F1
#
_entry.id   AF-C3YNX2-F1
#
_cell.length_a   1.000
_cell.length_b   1.000
_cell.length_c   1.000
_cell.angle_alpha   90.00
_cell.angle_beta   90.00
_cell.angle_gamma   90.00
#
_symmetry.space_group_name_H-M   'P 1'
#
loop_
_entity.id
_entity.type
_entity.pdbx_description
1 polymer ?
#
loop_
_entity_poly.entity_id
_entity_poly.type
_entity_poly.pdbx_seq_one_letter_code
_entity_poly.pdbx_strand_id
1 'polypeptide(L)'
;MQNREVDRLRRLSQAETINVTDVRGDGNITVTAGSGSTIIIPTCCSCNKGEDHKGAGCGTLLPVLPKPVSKPPRLNTKTEKTCHMYIDNLAMLTVEGKIPKCRKVIAKLMKTKTDPDYQVSLRHAASLNAIYEGDFKKVSRLLREASAILPETTNETEHRLWWGNLKCLAKLREGNCDVGIVFAKEALPLLDLTPPGCLTAWMLINHALLLTEIAATQDDHEDRRYLVKMAERDYQQAVEHAEYEPTNQMLHSQTRVPQFAKMGLAFLYLGCTFGTLVDFSLGTTDISLEDIKRAQNLIGALERDGMVCDSGRFQLMVAKVCLYYRLGSYQQALDLAKEAKDFATKHSFGGFVKFADSIVQCLQE
;
A
#
# COMPACT_ATOMS: atom_id res chain seq x y z
N MET A 1 -37.91 28.36 22.20
CA MET A 1 -37.64 26.91 22.03
C MET A 1 -36.25 26.71 21.41
N GLN A 2 -35.25 27.35 22.01
CA GLN A 2 -33.82 27.29 21.71
C GLN A 2 -33.16 27.17 23.09
N ASN A 3 -32.38 26.11 23.30
CA ASN A 3 -31.51 25.81 24.47
C ASN A 3 -31.35 24.30 24.73
N ARG A 4 -31.48 23.43 23.72
CA ARG A 4 -31.17 21.99 23.87
C ARG A 4 -29.99 21.47 23.04
N GLU A 5 -29.27 22.34 22.34
CA GLU A 5 -28.10 21.94 21.53
C GLU A 5 -26.74 22.44 22.06
N VAL A 6 -26.71 23.19 23.16
CA VAL A 6 -25.43 23.69 23.73
C VAL A 6 -24.84 22.74 24.80
N ASP A 7 -25.57 21.71 25.23
CA ASP A 7 -25.14 20.80 26.30
C ASP A 7 -24.65 19.41 25.84
N ARG A 8 -24.60 19.11 24.53
CA ARG A 8 -24.01 17.85 24.03
C ARG A 8 -22.53 17.93 23.64
N LEU A 9 -21.92 19.12 23.72
CA LEU A 9 -20.50 19.36 23.45
C LEU A 9 -19.67 19.62 24.71
N ARG A 10 -20.26 19.47 25.91
CA ARG A 10 -19.49 19.49 27.16
C ARG A 10 -19.07 18.08 27.56
N ARG A 11 -17.80 17.78 27.24
CA ARG A 11 -16.90 16.89 27.98
C ARG A 11 -17.16 15.37 27.85
N LEU A 12 -16.75 14.81 26.71
CA LEU A 12 -15.83 13.65 26.79
C LEU A 12 -14.44 14.23 27.13
N SER A 13 -14.27 14.71 28.36
CA SER A 13 -12.93 14.95 28.88
C SER A 13 -12.28 13.57 28.95
N GLN A 14 -11.23 13.34 28.16
CA GLN A 14 -10.27 12.29 28.48
C GLN A 14 -9.96 12.44 29.97
N ALA A 15 -10.17 11.39 30.75
CA ALA A 15 -9.74 11.37 32.13
C ALA A 15 -8.20 11.44 32.10
N GLU A 16 -7.67 12.64 32.26
CA GLU A 16 -6.25 12.87 32.39
C GLU A 16 -5.88 12.69 33.85
N THR A 17 -5.17 11.60 34.15
CA THR A 17 -4.60 11.38 35.48
C THR A 17 -3.15 11.82 35.44
N ILE A 18 -2.86 13.00 35.98
CA ILE A 18 -1.49 13.50 36.14
C ILE A 18 -0.98 13.04 37.51
N ASN A 19 -0.13 12.01 37.53
CA ASN A 19 0.64 11.64 38.72
C ASN A 19 2.03 12.29 38.62
N VAL A 20 2.29 13.24 39.51
CA VAL A 20 3.63 13.82 39.66
C VAL A 20 4.33 13.08 40.80
N THR A 21 5.30 12.24 40.45
CA THR A 21 6.15 11.53 41.41
C THR A 21 7.57 12.06 41.27
N ASP A 22 8.10 12.68 42.33
CA ASP A 22 9.47 13.16 42.36
C ASP A 22 10.38 12.04 42.88
N VAL A 23 11.20 11.47 41.99
CA VAL A 23 12.09 10.34 42.31
C VAL A 23 13.52 10.85 42.44
N ARG A 24 14.09 10.75 43.65
CA ARG A 24 15.51 11.05 43.91
C ARG A 24 16.27 9.74 44.07
N GLY A 25 16.99 9.31 43.02
CA GLY A 25 17.88 8.14 43.02
C GLY A 25 17.72 7.24 41.78
N ASP A 26 18.54 6.17 41.70
CA ASP A 26 18.64 5.24 40.56
C ASP A 26 17.46 4.22 40.48
N GLY A 27 16.29 4.60 41.01
CA GLY A 27 15.13 3.72 41.11
C GLY A 27 14.44 3.50 39.77
N ASN A 28 14.00 2.27 39.51
CA ASN A 28 13.17 1.94 38.35
C ASN A 28 11.74 2.45 38.55
N ILE A 29 11.23 3.24 37.60
CA ILE A 29 9.82 3.65 37.55
C ILE A 29 9.04 2.64 36.72
N THR A 30 7.98 2.05 37.29
CA THR A 30 7.05 1.18 36.57
C THR A 30 5.67 1.86 36.51
N VAL A 31 5.14 2.04 35.31
CA VAL A 31 3.80 2.60 35.07
C VAL A 31 2.96 1.57 34.33
N THR A 32 1.77 1.26 34.85
CA THR A 32 0.80 0.38 34.19
C THR A 32 -0.36 1.22 33.67
N ALA A 33 -0.58 1.20 32.36
CA ALA A 33 -1.68 1.92 31.71
C ALA A 33 -2.57 0.95 30.90
N GLY A 34 -3.85 1.31 30.73
CA GLY A 34 -4.81 0.53 29.96
C GLY A 34 -4.56 0.59 28.45
N SER A 35 -5.24 -0.28 27.69
CA SER A 35 -5.15 -0.26 26.22
C SER A 35 -5.64 1.08 25.67
N GLY A 36 -4.84 1.75 24.85
CA GLY A 36 -5.16 3.06 24.25
C GLY A 36 -4.67 4.27 25.04
N SER A 37 -3.90 4.08 26.12
CA SER A 37 -3.27 5.18 26.86
C SER A 37 -1.92 5.61 26.26
N THR A 38 -1.64 6.91 26.28
CA THR A 38 -0.31 7.48 25.98
C THR A 38 0.40 7.84 27.28
N ILE A 39 1.59 7.28 27.52
CA ILE A 39 2.43 7.64 28.68
C ILE A 39 3.48 8.63 28.22
N ILE A 40 3.52 9.82 28.84
CA ILE A 40 4.53 10.84 28.60
C ILE A 40 5.37 10.97 29.88
N ILE A 41 6.66 10.66 29.80
CA ILE A 41 7.61 10.85 30.91
C ILE A 41 8.55 12.01 30.52
N PRO A 42 8.26 13.24 30.95
CA PRO A 42 9.17 14.35 30.74
C PRO A 42 10.35 14.22 31.72
N THR A 43 11.54 13.86 31.22
CA THR A 43 12.77 13.93 32.01
C THR A 43 13.25 15.37 32.04
N CYS A 44 13.08 16.02 33.19
CA CYS A 44 13.61 17.36 33.40
C CYS A 44 15.11 17.27 33.71
N CYS A 45 15.95 17.45 32.70
CA CYS A 45 17.38 17.66 32.92
C CYS A 45 17.57 19.07 33.48
N SER A 46 17.45 19.25 34.79
CA SER A 46 17.90 20.47 35.47
C SER A 46 19.42 20.50 35.48
N CYS A 47 20.03 20.89 34.36
CA CYS A 47 21.43 21.28 34.33
C CYS A 47 21.57 22.68 34.94
N ASN A 48 21.74 22.70 36.27
CA ASN A 48 22.25 23.90 36.94
C ASN A 48 23.66 24.17 36.40
N LYS A 49 23.80 25.34 35.77
CA LYS A 49 25.10 25.91 35.42
C LYS A 49 25.82 26.26 36.70
N GLY A 50 26.93 25.58 36.97
CA GLY A 50 27.86 25.97 38.01
C GLY A 50 28.57 24.77 38.59
N GLU A 51 29.90 24.81 38.48
CA GLU A 51 30.90 24.04 39.23
C GLU A 51 31.48 22.79 38.54
N ASP A 52 32.80 22.93 38.36
CA ASP A 52 33.74 22.01 37.77
C ASP A 52 33.83 20.68 38.54
N HIS A 53 33.47 19.57 37.89
CA HIS A 53 34.06 18.28 38.23
C HIS A 53 34.35 17.44 36.97
N LYS A 54 35.64 17.12 36.83
CA LYS A 54 36.21 16.16 35.88
C LYS A 54 35.58 14.78 36.11
N GLY A 55 34.93 14.23 35.10
CA GLY A 55 34.55 12.81 35.09
C GLY A 55 33.42 12.49 34.12
N ALA A 56 33.68 11.57 33.20
CA ALA A 56 32.74 10.95 32.26
C ALA A 56 31.97 11.93 31.35
N GLY A 57 32.47 12.08 30.12
CA GLY A 57 31.78 12.78 29.05
C GLY A 57 30.36 12.24 28.88
N CYS A 58 29.42 13.20 28.85
CA CYS A 58 28.03 13.08 28.43
C CYS A 58 27.84 11.93 27.42
N GLY A 59 27.33 10.80 27.90
CA GLY A 59 26.91 9.70 27.04
C GLY A 59 25.81 10.22 26.13
N THR A 60 26.09 10.24 24.83
CA THR A 60 25.10 10.42 23.78
C THR A 60 23.90 9.54 24.10
N LEU A 61 22.74 10.14 24.33
CA LEU A 61 21.48 9.40 24.43
C LEU A 61 21.29 8.69 23.10
N LEU A 62 21.66 7.41 23.05
CA LEU A 62 21.20 6.52 22.00
C LEU A 62 19.66 6.62 22.04
N PRO A 63 18.99 6.94 20.92
CA PRO A 63 17.54 6.85 20.89
C PRO A 63 17.20 5.44 21.34
N VAL A 64 16.38 5.32 22.38
CA VAL A 64 15.81 4.05 22.79
C VAL A 64 15.01 3.60 21.58
N LEU A 65 15.62 2.74 20.76
CA LEU A 65 14.94 2.02 19.70
C LEU A 65 13.69 1.43 20.36
N PRO A 66 12.48 1.74 19.87
CA PRO A 66 11.29 1.07 20.34
C PRO A 66 11.60 -0.42 20.35
N LYS A 67 11.42 -1.09 21.49
CA LYS A 67 11.50 -2.55 21.52
C LYS A 67 10.64 -3.03 20.35
N PRO A 68 11.17 -3.90 19.46
CA PRO A 68 10.35 -4.44 18.38
C PRO A 68 9.09 -4.99 19.02
N VAL A 69 7.93 -4.42 18.67
CA VAL A 69 6.66 -5.05 19.01
C VAL A 69 6.79 -6.49 18.56
N SER A 70 6.60 -7.44 19.49
CA SER A 70 6.74 -8.85 19.19
C SER A 70 5.84 -9.15 18.00
N LYS A 71 6.45 -9.39 16.83
CA LYS A 71 5.70 -9.66 15.61
C LYS A 71 4.73 -10.81 15.91
N PRO A 72 3.44 -10.70 15.55
CA PRO A 72 2.52 -11.81 15.76
C PRO A 72 3.09 -13.08 15.14
N PRO A 73 2.99 -14.24 15.80
CA PRO A 73 3.48 -15.49 15.23
C PRO A 73 2.63 -15.89 14.02
N ARG A 74 3.26 -16.32 12.92
CA ARG A 74 2.56 -16.94 11.78
C ARG A 74 1.99 -18.29 12.20
N LEU A 75 0.73 -18.57 11.84
CA LEU A 75 0.07 -19.84 12.17
C LEU A 75 0.67 -21.03 11.41
N ASN A 76 1.20 -20.78 10.20
CA ASN A 76 1.84 -21.74 9.30
C ASN A 76 1.03 -23.01 9.02
N THR A 77 -0.30 -22.91 9.05
CA THR A 77 -1.18 -24.06 8.85
C THR A 77 -1.21 -24.50 7.39
N LYS A 78 -1.67 -25.74 7.13
CA LYS A 78 -1.86 -26.23 5.76
C LYS A 78 -2.90 -25.39 4.99
N THR A 79 -3.95 -24.96 5.68
CA THR A 79 -5.03 -24.14 5.11
C THR A 79 -4.52 -22.77 4.71
N GLU A 80 -3.84 -22.06 5.61
CA GLU A 80 -3.20 -20.75 5.36
C GLU A 80 -2.24 -20.82 4.16
N LYS A 81 -1.32 -21.80 4.15
CA LYS A 81 -0.38 -22.00 3.02
C LYS A 81 -1.12 -22.21 1.69
N THR A 82 -2.21 -22.98 1.70
CA THR A 82 -3.02 -23.21 0.51
C THR A 82 -3.74 -21.93 0.06
N CYS A 83 -4.22 -21.10 1.00
CA CYS A 83 -4.82 -19.80 0.71
C CYS A 83 -3.81 -18.84 0.07
N HIS A 84 -2.60 -18.76 0.63
CA HIS A 84 -1.48 -18.00 0.07
C HIS A 84 -1.15 -18.46 -1.36
N MET A 85 -1.09 -19.78 -1.59
CA MET A 85 -0.90 -20.33 -2.93
C MET A 85 -2.04 -19.98 -3.90
N TYR A 86 -3.31 -19.96 -3.45
CA TYR A 86 -4.42 -19.54 -4.30
C TYR A 86 -4.33 -18.07 -4.65
N ILE A 87 -4.08 -17.20 -3.67
CA ILE A 87 -3.90 -15.76 -3.90
C ILE A 87 -2.76 -15.53 -4.89
N ASP A 88 -1.59 -16.12 -4.64
CA ASP A 88 -0.38 -15.80 -5.39
C ASP A 88 -0.40 -16.37 -6.83
N ASN A 89 -0.70 -17.66 -6.99
CA ASN A 89 -0.69 -18.32 -8.31
C ASN A 89 -1.82 -17.81 -9.22
N LEU A 90 -3.01 -17.57 -8.65
CA LEU A 90 -4.14 -17.07 -9.44
C LEU A 90 -3.93 -15.60 -9.79
N ALA A 91 -3.37 -14.80 -8.88
CA ALA A 91 -2.95 -13.43 -9.20
C ALA A 91 -1.92 -13.43 -10.31
N MET A 92 -0.95 -14.37 -10.32
CA MET A 92 0.02 -14.49 -11.41
C MET A 92 -0.66 -14.69 -12.77
N LEU A 93 -1.66 -15.58 -12.86
CA LEU A 93 -2.43 -15.74 -14.09
C LEU A 93 -3.17 -14.46 -14.50
N THR A 94 -3.68 -13.67 -13.55
CA THR A 94 -4.35 -12.40 -13.83
C THR A 94 -3.37 -11.36 -14.39
N VAL A 95 -2.23 -11.16 -13.73
CA VAL A 95 -1.23 -10.14 -14.13
C VAL A 95 -0.47 -10.49 -15.41
N GLU A 96 -0.61 -11.72 -15.88
CA GLU A 96 -0.11 -12.25 -17.15
C GLU A 96 -1.14 -12.18 -18.29
N GLY A 97 -2.30 -11.56 -18.06
CA GLY A 97 -3.38 -11.49 -19.06
C GLY A 97 -4.10 -12.82 -19.29
N LYS A 98 -3.76 -13.88 -18.54
CA LYS A 98 -4.35 -15.24 -18.65
C LYS A 98 -5.68 -15.34 -17.87
N ILE A 99 -6.48 -14.27 -17.89
CA ILE A 99 -7.75 -14.13 -17.14
C ILE A 99 -8.75 -15.26 -17.46
N PRO A 100 -8.98 -15.67 -18.73
CA PRO A 100 -9.89 -16.78 -19.03
C PRO A 100 -9.44 -18.11 -18.42
N LYS A 101 -8.12 -18.37 -18.38
CA LYS A 101 -7.54 -19.55 -17.73
C LYS A 101 -7.74 -19.47 -16.21
N CYS A 102 -7.43 -18.33 -15.60
CA CYS A 102 -7.63 -18.09 -14.17
C CYS A 102 -9.08 -18.35 -13.75
N ARG A 103 -10.06 -17.80 -14.50
CA ARG A 103 -11.49 -18.02 -14.26
C ARG A 103 -11.89 -19.49 -14.29
N LYS A 104 -11.41 -20.26 -15.27
CA LYS A 104 -11.69 -21.70 -15.37
C LYS A 104 -11.15 -22.46 -14.14
N VAL A 105 -9.93 -22.13 -13.69
CA VAL A 105 -9.33 -22.74 -12.51
C VAL A 105 -10.13 -22.41 -11.25
N ILE A 106 -10.47 -21.14 -11.04
CA ILE A 106 -11.29 -20.68 -9.91
C ILE A 106 -12.63 -21.41 -9.88
N ALA A 107 -13.35 -21.45 -11.01
CA ALA A 107 -14.66 -22.11 -11.08
C ALA A 107 -14.59 -23.61 -10.74
N LYS A 108 -13.52 -24.30 -11.13
CA LYS A 108 -13.29 -25.71 -10.76
C LYS A 108 -13.00 -25.86 -9.26
N LEU A 109 -12.16 -24.99 -8.70
CA LEU A 109 -11.80 -25.02 -7.29
C LEU A 109 -12.99 -24.68 -6.39
N MET A 110 -13.79 -23.67 -6.74
CA MET A 110 -14.97 -23.27 -5.95
C MET A 110 -16.02 -24.38 -5.87
N LYS A 111 -16.09 -25.29 -6.85
CA LYS A 111 -16.98 -26.47 -6.81
C LYS A 111 -16.49 -27.58 -5.88
N THR A 112 -15.19 -27.65 -5.62
CA THR A 112 -14.56 -28.81 -4.96
C THR A 112 -13.96 -28.50 -3.59
N LYS A 113 -13.76 -27.22 -3.26
CA LYS A 113 -13.15 -26.76 -2.01
C LYS A 113 -14.19 -26.06 -1.14
N THR A 114 -14.80 -26.76 -0.18
CA THR A 114 -15.90 -26.22 0.64
C THR A 114 -15.44 -25.46 1.89
N ASP A 115 -14.17 -25.59 2.25
CA ASP A 115 -13.57 -24.86 3.38
C ASP A 115 -13.74 -23.33 3.24
N PRO A 116 -14.21 -22.62 4.28
CA PRO A 116 -14.44 -21.18 4.25
C PRO A 116 -13.21 -20.35 3.81
N ASP A 117 -12.01 -20.67 4.31
CA ASP A 117 -10.79 -19.93 3.98
C ASP A 117 -10.45 -20.07 2.47
N TYR A 118 -10.63 -21.28 1.91
CA TYR A 118 -10.48 -21.49 0.47
C TYR A 118 -11.53 -20.73 -0.33
N GLN A 119 -12.78 -20.73 0.11
CA GLN A 119 -13.89 -20.04 -0.56
C GLN A 119 -13.70 -18.52 -0.58
N VAL A 120 -13.18 -17.94 0.48
CA VAL A 120 -12.82 -16.52 0.55
C VAL A 120 -11.64 -16.21 -0.37
N SER A 121 -10.55 -16.99 -0.30
CA SER A 121 -9.37 -16.81 -1.16
C SER A 121 -9.68 -16.88 -2.66
N LEU A 122 -10.57 -17.80 -3.05
CA LEU A 122 -10.98 -17.93 -4.45
C LEU A 122 -11.84 -16.75 -4.92
N ARG A 123 -12.68 -16.17 -4.05
CA ARG A 123 -13.43 -14.94 -4.36
C ARG A 123 -12.52 -13.72 -4.43
N HIS A 124 -11.49 -13.66 -3.60
CA HIS A 124 -10.45 -12.65 -3.70
C HIS A 124 -9.72 -12.71 -5.06
N ALA A 125 -9.29 -13.90 -5.49
CA ALA A 125 -8.68 -14.07 -6.81
C ALA A 125 -9.67 -13.72 -7.95
N ALA A 126 -10.95 -14.09 -7.82
CA ALA A 126 -11.98 -13.72 -8.78
C ALA A 126 -12.21 -12.21 -8.85
N SER A 127 -12.12 -11.53 -7.71
CA SER A 127 -12.24 -10.07 -7.60
C SER A 127 -11.08 -9.38 -8.31
N LEU A 128 -9.86 -9.86 -8.14
CA LEU A 128 -8.69 -9.33 -8.86
C LEU A 128 -8.83 -9.46 -10.38
N ASN A 129 -9.34 -10.59 -10.89
CA ASN A 129 -9.69 -10.73 -12.30
C ASN A 129 -10.67 -9.64 -12.74
N ALA A 130 -11.76 -9.44 -11.98
CA ALA A 130 -12.78 -8.45 -12.31
C ALA A 130 -12.25 -7.00 -12.27
N ILE A 131 -11.30 -6.69 -11.37
CA ILE A 131 -10.59 -5.40 -11.36
C ILE A 131 -9.83 -5.19 -12.69
N TYR A 132 -9.06 -6.18 -13.14
CA TYR A 132 -8.28 -6.08 -14.39
C TYR A 132 -9.16 -6.03 -15.64
N GLU A 133 -10.37 -6.59 -15.57
CA GLU A 133 -11.40 -6.47 -16.62
C GLU A 133 -12.17 -5.14 -16.56
N GLY A 134 -12.04 -4.35 -15.49
CA GLY A 134 -12.82 -3.13 -15.25
C GLY A 134 -14.28 -3.38 -14.85
N ASP A 135 -14.65 -4.60 -14.43
CA ASP A 135 -16.01 -4.96 -14.00
C ASP A 135 -16.19 -4.73 -12.48
N PHE A 136 -16.26 -3.47 -12.08
CA PHE A 136 -16.32 -3.08 -10.68
C PHE A 136 -17.63 -3.45 -9.97
N LYS A 137 -18.72 -3.63 -10.72
CA LYS A 137 -19.99 -4.17 -10.20
C LYS A 137 -19.79 -5.61 -9.72
N LYS A 138 -19.11 -6.43 -10.52
CA LYS A 138 -18.75 -7.80 -10.14
C LYS A 138 -17.75 -7.85 -8.99
N VAL A 139 -16.76 -6.94 -8.95
CA VAL A 139 -15.85 -6.82 -7.79
C VAL A 139 -16.64 -6.58 -6.51
N SER A 140 -17.55 -5.60 -6.52
CA SER A 140 -18.38 -5.27 -5.36
C SER A 140 -19.23 -6.45 -4.88
N ARG A 141 -19.81 -7.22 -5.81
CA ARG A 141 -20.56 -8.44 -5.49
C ARG A 141 -19.66 -9.51 -4.87
N LEU A 142 -18.53 -9.84 -5.50
CA LEU A 142 -17.63 -10.90 -5.04
C LEU A 142 -17.03 -10.59 -3.67
N LEU A 143 -16.65 -9.34 -3.42
CA LEU A 143 -16.12 -8.92 -2.11
C LEU A 143 -17.20 -8.91 -1.03
N ARG A 144 -18.47 -8.65 -1.36
CA ARG A 144 -19.59 -8.80 -0.41
C ARG A 144 -19.82 -10.27 -0.07
N GLU A 145 -19.81 -11.15 -1.07
CA GLU A 145 -19.91 -12.60 -0.86
C GLU A 145 -18.76 -13.12 0.00
N ALA A 146 -17.53 -12.63 -0.21
CA ALA A 146 -16.38 -12.98 0.63
C ALA A 146 -16.59 -12.50 2.08
N SER A 147 -17.02 -11.24 2.28
CA SER A 147 -17.29 -10.69 3.62
C SER A 147 -18.32 -11.49 4.41
N ALA A 148 -19.33 -12.06 3.74
CA ALA A 148 -20.35 -12.86 4.39
C ALA A 148 -19.81 -14.18 4.96
N ILE A 149 -18.70 -14.70 4.42
CA ILE A 149 -18.08 -15.97 4.83
C ILE A 149 -16.99 -15.74 5.89
N LEU A 150 -16.43 -14.53 6.00
CA LEU A 150 -15.32 -14.20 6.91
C LEU A 150 -15.48 -14.72 8.35
N PRO A 151 -16.66 -14.60 9.02
CA PRO A 151 -16.82 -15.07 10.39
C PRO A 151 -16.65 -16.59 10.56
N GLU A 152 -16.70 -17.35 9.47
CA GLU A 152 -16.53 -18.81 9.46
C GLU A 152 -15.07 -19.23 9.16
N THR A 153 -14.18 -18.28 8.88
CA THR A 153 -12.79 -18.55 8.49
C THR A 153 -11.86 -18.65 9.69
N THR A 154 -10.79 -19.45 9.56
CA THR A 154 -9.74 -19.55 10.58
C THR A 154 -8.73 -18.41 10.48
N ASN A 155 -8.49 -17.88 9.26
CA ASN A 155 -7.53 -16.82 8.97
C ASN A 155 -8.22 -15.46 8.69
N GLU A 156 -9.25 -15.13 9.49
CA GLU A 156 -10.11 -13.97 9.25
C GLU A 156 -9.32 -12.66 9.07
N THR A 157 -8.31 -12.41 9.90
CA THR A 157 -7.49 -11.18 9.85
C THR A 157 -6.78 -11.02 8.50
N GLU A 158 -6.12 -12.07 8.01
CA GLU A 158 -5.42 -12.04 6.72
C GLU A 158 -6.41 -11.87 5.56
N HIS A 159 -7.58 -12.51 5.66
CA HIS A 159 -8.63 -12.35 4.68
C HIS A 159 -9.23 -10.93 4.68
N ARG A 160 -9.44 -10.32 5.84
CA ARG A 160 -9.88 -8.91 5.94
C ARG A 160 -8.82 -7.96 5.38
N LEU A 161 -7.55 -8.20 5.66
CA LEU A 161 -6.45 -7.43 5.11
C LEU A 161 -6.44 -7.51 3.57
N TRP A 162 -6.58 -8.71 3.01
CA TRP A 162 -6.63 -8.89 1.56
C TRP A 162 -7.91 -8.33 0.92
N TRP A 163 -9.04 -8.38 1.63
CA TRP A 163 -10.28 -7.73 1.22
C TRP A 163 -10.10 -6.22 1.12
N GLY A 164 -9.48 -5.60 2.14
CA GLY A 164 -9.17 -4.17 2.17
C GLY A 164 -8.23 -3.76 1.04
N ASN A 165 -7.20 -4.56 0.81
CA ASN A 165 -6.27 -4.43 -0.32
C ASN A 165 -7.02 -4.39 -1.67
N LEU A 166 -7.94 -5.33 -1.91
CA LEU A 166 -8.71 -5.37 -3.17
C LEU A 166 -9.73 -4.24 -3.29
N LYS A 167 -10.34 -3.80 -2.18
CA LYS A 167 -11.22 -2.63 -2.15
C LYS A 167 -10.47 -1.36 -2.53
N CYS A 168 -9.29 -1.13 -1.95
CA CYS A 168 -8.43 0.00 -2.26
C CYS A 168 -8.05 0.00 -3.74
N LEU A 169 -7.56 -1.14 -4.24
CA LEU A 169 -7.19 -1.27 -5.65
C LEU A 169 -8.39 -1.02 -6.58
N ALA A 170 -9.56 -1.56 -6.27
CA ALA A 170 -10.75 -1.35 -7.09
C ALA A 170 -11.13 0.14 -7.16
N LYS A 171 -11.12 0.84 -6.01
CA LYS A 171 -11.47 2.26 -5.94
C LYS A 171 -10.43 3.16 -6.61
N LEU A 172 -9.15 2.85 -6.45
CA LEU A 172 -8.06 3.48 -7.21
C LEU A 172 -8.32 3.38 -8.72
N ARG A 173 -8.64 2.18 -9.21
CA ARG A 173 -8.85 1.90 -10.64
C ARG A 173 -10.11 2.55 -11.20
N GLU A 174 -11.14 2.76 -10.36
CA GLU A 174 -12.34 3.55 -10.67
C GLU A 174 -12.10 5.07 -10.69
N GLY A 175 -10.94 5.56 -10.21
CA GLY A 175 -10.69 6.98 -9.99
C GLY A 175 -11.31 7.55 -8.69
N ASN A 176 -11.84 6.69 -7.81
CA ASN A 176 -12.51 7.07 -6.56
C ASN A 176 -11.53 7.01 -5.36
N CYS A 177 -10.45 7.78 -5.42
CA CYS A 177 -9.35 7.71 -4.43
C CYS A 177 -9.80 8.00 -2.99
N ASP A 178 -10.68 8.97 -2.77
CA ASP A 178 -11.20 9.32 -1.44
C ASP A 178 -11.89 8.13 -0.76
N VAL A 179 -12.72 7.40 -1.53
CA VAL A 179 -13.40 6.19 -1.05
C VAL A 179 -12.38 5.06 -0.83
N GLY A 180 -11.34 4.99 -1.66
CA GLY A 180 -10.20 4.08 -1.46
C GLY A 180 -9.51 4.30 -0.11
N ILE A 181 -9.26 5.56 0.27
CA ILE A 181 -8.65 5.92 1.56
C ILE A 181 -9.50 5.48 2.75
N VAL A 182 -10.84 5.55 2.64
CA VAL A 182 -11.72 5.05 3.71
C VAL A 182 -11.50 3.56 3.95
N PHE A 183 -11.39 2.75 2.89
CA PHE A 183 -11.09 1.32 3.04
C PHE A 183 -9.66 1.05 3.51
N ALA A 184 -8.70 1.89 3.11
CA ALA A 184 -7.34 1.78 3.62
C ALA A 184 -7.30 2.01 5.14
N LYS A 185 -8.01 3.03 5.65
CA LYS A 185 -8.10 3.32 7.09
C LYS A 185 -8.73 2.17 7.89
N GLU A 186 -9.64 1.40 7.29
CA GLU A 186 -10.21 0.20 7.92
C GLU A 186 -9.19 -0.96 7.98
N ALA A 187 -8.38 -1.13 6.92
CA ALA A 187 -7.49 -2.29 6.78
C ALA A 187 -6.09 -2.08 7.39
N LEU A 188 -5.56 -0.86 7.41
CA LEU A 188 -4.21 -0.56 7.92
C LEU A 188 -3.99 -0.99 9.38
N PRO A 189 -4.96 -0.85 10.32
CA PRO A 189 -4.78 -1.35 11.69
C PRO A 189 -4.58 -2.87 11.77
N LEU A 190 -4.98 -3.63 10.74
CA LEU A 190 -4.76 -5.09 10.70
C LEU A 190 -3.30 -5.46 10.44
N LEU A 191 -2.46 -4.51 9.99
CA LEU A 191 -1.03 -4.72 9.83
C LEU A 191 -0.34 -5.02 11.16
N ASP A 192 -0.82 -4.46 12.27
CA ASP A 192 -0.29 -4.72 13.61
C ASP A 192 -0.62 -6.14 14.11
N LEU A 193 -1.65 -6.76 13.52
CA LEU A 193 -2.15 -8.09 13.86
C LEU A 193 -1.66 -9.17 12.88
N THR A 194 -0.99 -8.77 11.78
CA THR A 194 -0.56 -9.67 10.72
C THR A 194 0.96 -9.67 10.63
N PRO A 195 1.61 -10.84 10.56
CA PRO A 195 3.06 -10.88 10.45
C PRO A 195 3.52 -10.19 9.14
N PRO A 196 4.58 -9.37 9.17
CA PRO A 196 5.12 -8.74 7.96
C PRO A 196 5.42 -9.78 6.88
N GLY A 197 4.95 -9.51 5.68
CA GLY A 197 4.94 -10.42 4.54
C GLY A 197 4.30 -9.81 3.29
N CYS A 198 4.11 -10.64 2.27
CA CYS A 198 3.56 -10.19 0.99
C CYS A 198 2.14 -9.62 1.09
N LEU A 199 1.26 -10.19 1.93
CA LEU A 199 -0.11 -9.65 2.11
C LEU A 199 -0.10 -8.24 2.69
N THR A 200 0.68 -8.03 3.76
CA THR A 200 0.85 -6.71 4.39
C THR A 200 1.48 -5.70 3.43
N ALA A 201 2.44 -6.13 2.62
CA ALA A 201 3.10 -5.27 1.65
C ALA A 201 2.18 -4.80 0.52
N TRP A 202 1.30 -5.68 0.01
CA TRP A 202 0.32 -5.29 -1.01
C TRP A 202 -0.66 -4.23 -0.49
N MET A 203 -1.08 -4.34 0.77
CA MET A 203 -1.92 -3.32 1.41
C MET A 203 -1.20 -1.97 1.49
N LEU A 204 0.06 -1.95 1.93
CA LEU A 204 0.90 -0.74 1.98
C LEU A 204 1.09 -0.12 0.58
N ILE A 205 1.38 -0.93 -0.45
CA ILE A 205 1.47 -0.46 -1.84
C ILE A 205 0.17 0.23 -2.27
N ASN A 206 -0.99 -0.40 -2.04
CA ASN A 206 -2.25 0.18 -2.49
C ASN A 206 -2.64 1.45 -1.71
N HIS A 207 -2.28 1.55 -0.44
CA HIS A 207 -2.42 2.80 0.30
C HIS A 207 -1.49 3.90 -0.26
N ALA A 208 -0.22 3.57 -0.50
CA ALA A 208 0.75 4.49 -1.08
C ALA A 208 0.34 4.97 -2.49
N LEU A 209 -0.27 4.09 -3.29
CA LEU A 209 -0.82 4.46 -4.60
C LEU A 209 -1.95 5.48 -4.47
N LEU A 210 -2.91 5.26 -3.57
CA LEU A 210 -3.98 6.23 -3.31
C LEU A 210 -3.41 7.60 -2.89
N LEU A 211 -2.41 7.60 -2.00
CA LEU A 211 -1.74 8.83 -1.58
C LEU A 211 -0.99 9.51 -2.73
N THR A 212 -0.39 8.73 -3.63
CA THR A 212 0.30 9.24 -4.82
C THR A 212 -0.68 9.95 -5.77
N GLU A 213 -1.83 9.34 -6.04
CA GLU A 213 -2.88 9.95 -6.87
C GLU A 213 -3.42 11.26 -6.27
N ILE A 214 -3.69 11.27 -4.96
CA ILE A 214 -4.18 12.46 -4.26
C ILE A 214 -3.11 13.55 -4.25
N ALA A 215 -1.85 13.20 -3.99
CA ALA A 215 -0.74 14.16 -4.02
C ALA A 215 -0.55 14.77 -5.41
N ALA A 216 -0.70 13.99 -6.48
CA ALA A 216 -0.53 14.47 -7.85
C ALA A 216 -1.56 15.53 -8.27
N THR A 217 -2.68 15.63 -7.57
CA THR A 217 -3.77 16.59 -7.82
C THR A 217 -3.94 17.62 -6.70
N GLN A 218 -3.07 17.61 -5.68
CA GLN A 218 -3.15 18.50 -4.53
C GLN A 218 -2.51 19.86 -4.83
N ASP A 219 -3.31 20.92 -4.76
CA ASP A 219 -2.85 22.30 -4.99
C ASP A 219 -1.99 22.82 -3.84
N ASP A 220 -2.35 22.51 -2.60
CA ASP A 220 -1.58 22.96 -1.43
C ASP A 220 -0.23 22.24 -1.33
N HIS A 221 0.85 23.02 -1.29
CA HIS A 221 2.21 22.49 -1.32
C HIS A 221 2.56 21.71 -0.02
N GLU A 222 2.10 22.16 1.15
CA GLU A 222 2.42 21.49 2.41
C GLU A 222 1.65 20.18 2.54
N ASP A 223 0.36 20.17 2.17
CA ASP A 223 -0.45 18.95 2.12
C ASP A 223 0.12 17.95 1.10
N ARG A 224 0.53 18.42 -0.09
CA ARG A 224 1.19 17.59 -1.10
C ARG A 224 2.46 16.96 -0.54
N ARG A 225 3.34 17.76 0.10
CA ARG A 225 4.59 17.26 0.69
C ARG A 225 4.32 16.22 1.78
N TYR A 226 3.30 16.43 2.60
CA TYR A 226 2.88 15.48 3.63
C TYR A 226 2.44 14.14 3.02
N LEU A 227 1.57 14.18 2.01
CA LEU A 227 1.08 12.99 1.30
C LEU A 227 2.21 12.23 0.61
N VAL A 228 3.12 12.94 -0.07
CA VAL A 228 4.30 12.34 -0.73
C VAL A 228 5.16 11.60 0.28
N LYS A 229 5.47 12.22 1.42
CA LYS A 229 6.28 11.59 2.47
C LYS A 229 5.63 10.33 3.05
N MET A 230 4.31 10.35 3.21
CA MET A 230 3.57 9.17 3.66
C MET A 230 3.61 8.04 2.62
N ALA A 231 3.35 8.36 1.34
CA ALA A 231 3.40 7.37 0.27
C ALA A 231 4.79 6.74 0.12
N GLU A 232 5.85 7.56 0.17
CA GLU A 232 7.24 7.13 0.10
C GLU A 232 7.56 6.12 1.22
N ARG A 233 7.21 6.45 2.46
CA ARG A 233 7.40 5.55 3.61
C ARG A 233 6.67 4.22 3.41
N ASP A 234 5.43 4.26 2.96
CA ASP A 234 4.62 3.05 2.83
C ASP A 234 5.15 2.14 1.69
N TYR A 235 5.65 2.70 0.57
CA TYR A 235 6.35 1.92 -0.45
C TYR A 235 7.63 1.29 0.07
N GLN A 236 8.46 2.04 0.81
CA GLN A 236 9.69 1.52 1.40
C GLN A 236 9.40 0.39 2.39
N GLN A 237 8.42 0.58 3.28
CA GLN A 237 7.98 -0.42 4.23
C GLN A 237 7.40 -1.66 3.53
N ALA A 238 6.72 -1.51 2.38
CA ALA A 238 6.25 -2.65 1.61
C ALA A 238 7.39 -3.53 1.08
N VAL A 239 8.51 -2.93 0.65
CA VAL A 239 9.72 -3.68 0.25
C VAL A 239 10.25 -4.48 1.44
N GLU A 240 10.42 -3.85 2.60
CA GLU A 240 10.88 -4.52 3.83
C GLU A 240 9.95 -5.65 4.24
N HIS A 241 8.63 -5.45 4.18
CA HIS A 241 7.65 -6.47 4.53
C HIS A 241 7.76 -7.72 3.62
N ALA A 242 8.07 -7.53 2.34
CA ALA A 242 8.24 -8.64 1.40
C ALA A 242 9.43 -9.55 1.76
N GLU A 243 10.49 -9.00 2.34
CA GLU A 243 11.69 -9.74 2.75
C GLU A 243 11.42 -10.72 3.90
N TYR A 244 10.39 -10.46 4.70
CA TYR A 244 9.94 -11.34 5.79
C TYR A 244 9.04 -12.49 5.33
N GLU A 245 8.71 -12.58 4.04
CA GLU A 245 7.88 -13.65 3.53
C GLU A 245 8.66 -14.99 3.47
N PRO A 246 8.10 -16.11 3.97
CA PRO A 246 8.75 -17.41 3.87
C PRO A 246 8.83 -17.89 2.42
N THR A 247 10.02 -18.33 1.99
CA THR A 247 10.41 -18.68 0.59
C THR A 247 9.44 -19.59 -0.18
N ASN A 248 8.55 -20.31 0.51
CA ASN A 248 7.65 -21.31 -0.07
C ASN A 248 6.14 -21.00 0.05
N GLN A 249 5.75 -19.77 0.40
CA GLN A 249 4.32 -19.43 0.57
C GLN A 249 3.73 -18.58 -0.56
N MET A 250 4.40 -17.48 -0.92
CA MET A 250 3.94 -16.55 -1.97
C MET A 250 5.08 -16.20 -2.93
N LEU A 251 5.67 -17.23 -3.55
CA LEU A 251 6.86 -17.14 -4.40
C LEU A 251 6.78 -16.01 -5.46
N HIS A 252 5.65 -15.87 -6.17
CA HIS A 252 5.50 -14.84 -7.18
C HIS A 252 5.37 -13.45 -6.56
N SER A 253 4.70 -13.33 -5.41
CA SER A 253 4.57 -12.04 -4.72
C SER A 253 5.88 -11.58 -4.09
N GLN A 254 6.72 -12.50 -3.59
CA GLN A 254 8.03 -12.14 -3.05
C GLN A 254 8.89 -11.35 -4.04
N THR A 255 8.87 -11.76 -5.31
CA THR A 255 9.60 -11.05 -6.36
C THR A 255 8.83 -9.82 -6.87
N ARG A 256 7.50 -9.90 -6.99
CA ARG A 256 6.69 -8.80 -7.54
C ARG A 256 6.56 -7.61 -6.61
N VAL A 257 6.32 -7.82 -5.33
CA VAL A 257 6.05 -6.74 -4.37
C VAL A 257 7.15 -5.68 -4.40
N PRO A 258 8.46 -6.03 -4.31
CA PRO A 258 9.52 -5.05 -4.43
C PRO A 258 9.52 -4.29 -5.77
N GLN A 259 9.24 -4.99 -6.87
CA GLN A 259 9.19 -4.34 -8.20
C GLN A 259 8.04 -3.35 -8.30
N PHE A 260 6.85 -3.70 -7.81
CA PHE A 260 5.68 -2.83 -7.82
C PHE A 260 5.82 -1.65 -6.84
N ALA A 261 6.43 -1.85 -5.68
CA ALA A 261 6.73 -0.76 -4.76
C ALA A 261 7.74 0.24 -5.36
N LYS A 262 8.82 -0.24 -5.99
CA LYS A 262 9.78 0.61 -6.72
C LYS A 262 9.13 1.34 -7.89
N MET A 263 8.22 0.69 -8.60
CA MET A 263 7.43 1.32 -9.67
C MET A 263 6.57 2.46 -9.12
N GLY A 264 5.86 2.22 -8.01
CA GLY A 264 5.05 3.23 -7.33
C GLY A 264 5.88 4.43 -6.86
N LEU A 265 7.08 4.20 -6.31
CA LEU A 265 8.03 5.26 -5.97
C LEU A 265 8.45 6.07 -7.20
N ALA A 266 8.70 5.42 -8.34
CA ALA A 266 9.05 6.13 -9.57
C ALA A 266 7.91 7.06 -10.02
N PHE A 267 6.67 6.59 -9.99
CA PHE A 267 5.51 7.43 -10.31
C PHE A 267 5.31 8.57 -9.31
N LEU A 268 5.51 8.31 -8.02
CA LEU A 268 5.45 9.31 -6.96
C LEU A 268 6.45 10.46 -7.22
N TYR A 269 7.71 10.12 -7.49
CA TYR A 269 8.75 11.12 -7.76
C TYR A 269 8.55 11.85 -9.10
N LEU A 270 7.90 11.22 -10.08
CA LEU A 270 7.50 11.89 -11.33
C LEU A 270 6.22 12.72 -11.16
N GLY A 271 5.54 12.62 -10.01
CA GLY A 271 4.27 13.28 -9.69
C GLY A 271 3.13 12.93 -10.63
N CYS A 272 3.16 11.73 -11.23
CA CYS A 272 2.20 11.32 -12.25
C CYS A 272 1.05 10.51 -11.65
N THR A 273 -0.13 10.65 -12.25
CA THR A 273 -1.26 9.75 -12.01
C THR A 273 -1.09 8.48 -12.87
N PHE A 274 -1.30 7.30 -12.29
CA PHE A 274 -1.22 6.01 -13.01
C PHE A 274 -2.11 4.90 -12.43
N GLY A 275 -2.73 5.17 -11.28
CA GLY A 275 -3.61 4.28 -10.57
C GLY A 275 -4.98 4.14 -11.23
N THR A 276 -5.49 5.21 -11.86
CA THR A 276 -6.81 5.19 -12.51
C THR A 276 -6.76 4.51 -13.88
N LEU A 277 -7.84 3.85 -14.30
CA LEU A 277 -7.98 3.31 -15.66
C LEU A 277 -8.88 4.19 -16.55
N VAL A 278 -9.25 5.37 -16.06
CA VAL A 278 -10.27 6.22 -16.67
C VAL A 278 -9.59 7.34 -17.45
N ASP A 279 -8.78 8.16 -16.78
CA ASP A 279 -8.11 9.31 -17.37
C ASP A 279 -6.65 9.35 -16.94
N PHE A 280 -5.75 9.61 -17.91
CA PHE A 280 -4.35 9.86 -17.62
C PHE A 280 -4.14 11.36 -17.44
N SER A 281 -3.45 11.73 -16.37
CA SER A 281 -2.90 13.06 -16.18
C SER A 281 -1.42 12.96 -15.80
N LEU A 282 -0.63 13.85 -16.36
CA LEU A 282 0.77 14.03 -15.95
C LEU A 282 0.90 14.46 -14.49
N GLY A 283 -0.20 14.91 -13.85
CA GLY A 283 -0.25 15.31 -12.45
C GLY A 283 0.44 16.64 -12.20
N THR A 284 1.15 16.77 -11.08
CA THR A 284 1.81 18.03 -10.70
C THR A 284 2.90 18.43 -11.69
N THR A 285 3.01 19.71 -12.03
CA THR A 285 4.10 20.23 -12.87
C THR A 285 5.34 20.64 -12.07
N ASP A 286 5.18 20.86 -10.77
CA ASP A 286 6.26 21.28 -9.86
C ASP A 286 7.02 20.06 -9.32
N ILE A 287 7.95 19.54 -10.13
CA ILE A 287 8.79 18.38 -9.81
C ILE A 287 10.26 18.77 -9.80
N SER A 288 10.96 18.42 -8.73
CA SER A 288 12.38 18.72 -8.59
C SER A 288 13.26 17.86 -9.51
N LEU A 289 14.39 18.41 -9.96
CA LEU A 289 15.39 17.63 -10.72
C LEU A 289 15.92 16.43 -9.92
N GLU A 290 15.93 16.52 -8.60
CA GLU A 290 16.36 15.43 -7.72
C GLU A 290 15.36 14.27 -7.75
N ASP A 291 14.06 14.56 -7.72
CA ASP A 291 13.02 13.54 -7.82
C ASP A 291 13.04 12.87 -9.20
N ILE A 292 13.25 13.63 -10.28
CA ILE A 292 13.43 13.07 -11.63
C ILE A 292 14.62 12.08 -11.66
N LYS A 293 15.75 12.44 -11.03
CA LYS A 293 16.92 11.53 -10.93
C LYS A 293 16.61 10.27 -10.12
N ARG A 294 15.88 10.40 -9.00
CA ARG A 294 15.45 9.25 -8.18
C ARG A 294 14.55 8.31 -8.98
N ALA A 295 13.56 8.86 -9.69
CA ALA A 295 12.69 8.09 -10.57
C ALA A 295 13.49 7.39 -11.68
N GLN A 296 14.41 8.10 -12.33
CA GLN A 296 15.27 7.55 -13.37
C GLN A 296 16.12 6.37 -12.86
N ASN A 297 16.69 6.49 -11.66
CA ASN A 297 17.48 5.43 -11.04
C ASN A 297 16.63 4.18 -10.74
N LEU A 298 15.41 4.37 -10.23
CA LEU A 298 14.47 3.27 -9.96
C LEU A 298 14.03 2.57 -11.26
N ILE A 299 13.64 3.34 -12.28
CA ILE A 299 13.24 2.83 -13.60
C ILE A 299 14.41 2.05 -14.22
N GLY A 300 15.61 2.62 -14.23
CA GLY A 300 16.79 1.96 -14.77
C GLY A 300 17.18 0.68 -14.01
N ALA A 301 16.92 0.61 -12.69
CA ALA A 301 17.10 -0.63 -11.93
C ALA A 301 16.07 -1.70 -12.35
N LEU A 302 14.80 -1.33 -12.47
CA LEU A 302 13.73 -2.23 -12.90
C LEU A 302 13.93 -2.76 -14.33
N GLU A 303 14.48 -1.93 -15.23
CA GLU A 303 14.84 -2.36 -16.58
C GLU A 303 15.95 -3.42 -16.59
N ARG A 304 16.98 -3.26 -15.74
CA ARG A 304 18.08 -4.23 -15.64
C ARG A 304 17.61 -5.55 -15.02
N ASP A 305 16.80 -5.47 -13.98
CA ASP A 305 16.30 -6.65 -13.27
C ASP A 305 15.25 -7.40 -14.10
N GLY A 306 14.53 -6.70 -14.98
CA GLY A 306 13.43 -7.21 -15.77
C GLY A 306 12.14 -7.37 -14.96
N MET A 307 11.00 -7.03 -15.57
CA MET A 307 9.70 -7.20 -14.94
C MET A 307 9.25 -8.66 -15.00
N VAL A 308 8.84 -9.21 -13.85
CA VAL A 308 8.47 -10.64 -13.77
C VAL A 308 7.07 -10.96 -14.26
N CYS A 309 6.28 -9.95 -14.66
CA CYS A 309 4.96 -10.16 -15.26
C CYS A 309 4.60 -9.10 -16.28
N ASP A 310 3.69 -9.44 -17.20
CA ASP A 310 3.27 -8.56 -18.29
C ASP A 310 2.64 -7.25 -17.80
N SER A 311 1.81 -7.27 -16.75
CA SER A 311 1.24 -6.04 -16.20
C SER A 311 2.32 -5.10 -15.60
N GLY A 312 3.38 -5.67 -15.01
CA GLY A 312 4.51 -4.91 -14.51
C GLY A 312 5.34 -4.32 -15.66
N ARG A 313 5.53 -5.08 -16.74
CA ARG A 313 6.19 -4.60 -17.95
C ARG A 313 5.45 -3.43 -18.57
N PHE A 314 4.12 -3.51 -18.67
CA PHE A 314 3.30 -2.40 -19.13
C PHE A 314 3.49 -1.16 -18.25
N GLN A 315 3.41 -1.30 -16.92
CA GLN A 315 3.60 -0.18 -16.01
C GLN A 315 5.00 0.44 -16.11
N LEU A 316 6.04 -0.37 -16.35
CA LEU A 316 7.40 0.13 -16.59
C LEU A 316 7.47 0.98 -17.86
N MET A 317 6.80 0.56 -18.94
CA MET A 317 6.72 1.36 -20.16
C MET A 317 6.04 2.70 -19.89
N VAL A 318 4.94 2.71 -19.13
CA VAL A 318 4.25 3.96 -18.74
C VAL A 318 5.13 4.85 -17.87
N ALA A 319 5.84 4.31 -16.88
CA ALA A 319 6.77 5.10 -16.05
C ALA A 319 7.87 5.76 -16.89
N LYS A 320 8.38 5.06 -17.91
CA LYS A 320 9.34 5.62 -18.87
C LYS A 320 8.73 6.70 -19.75
N VAL A 321 7.48 6.56 -20.19
CA VAL A 321 6.76 7.63 -20.92
C VAL A 321 6.73 8.89 -20.06
N CYS A 322 6.32 8.78 -18.79
CA CYS A 322 6.31 9.90 -17.85
C CYS A 322 7.71 10.50 -17.69
N LEU A 323 8.74 9.67 -17.52
CA LEU A 323 10.12 10.14 -17.41
C LEU A 323 10.58 10.92 -18.66
N TYR A 324 10.36 10.37 -19.87
CA TYR A 324 10.73 11.04 -21.12
C TYR A 324 9.99 12.37 -21.29
N TYR A 325 8.72 12.41 -20.90
CA TYR A 325 7.97 13.67 -20.90
C TYR A 325 8.61 14.70 -19.96
N ARG A 326 8.93 14.32 -18.71
CA ARG A 326 9.59 15.22 -17.73
C ARG A 326 10.96 15.71 -18.20
N LEU A 327 11.66 14.92 -19.00
CA LEU A 327 12.95 15.29 -19.59
C LEU A 327 12.83 16.14 -20.87
N GLY A 328 11.62 16.44 -21.34
CA GLY A 328 11.38 17.19 -22.59
C GLY A 328 11.54 16.36 -23.86
N SER A 329 11.71 15.03 -23.74
CA SER A 329 11.83 14.09 -24.86
C SER A 329 10.44 13.66 -25.37
N TYR A 330 9.60 14.62 -25.76
CA TYR A 330 8.17 14.39 -26.04
C TYR A 330 7.90 13.36 -27.14
N GLN A 331 8.68 13.41 -28.23
CA GLN A 331 8.51 12.42 -29.32
C GLN A 331 8.80 10.99 -28.85
N GLN A 332 9.85 10.80 -28.04
CA GLN A 332 10.19 9.49 -27.46
C GLN A 332 9.11 9.02 -26.49
N ALA A 333 8.55 9.95 -25.69
CA ALA A 333 7.42 9.65 -24.82
C ALA A 333 6.20 9.17 -25.62
N LEU A 334 5.85 9.86 -26.72
CA LEU A 334 4.73 9.51 -27.58
C LEU A 334 4.93 8.16 -28.29
N ASP A 335 6.12 7.90 -28.83
CA ASP A 335 6.42 6.64 -29.51
C ASP A 335 6.34 5.45 -28.54
N LEU A 336 6.87 5.61 -27.31
CA LEU A 336 6.77 4.59 -26.28
C LEU A 336 5.33 4.41 -25.77
N ALA A 337 4.52 5.47 -25.69
CA ALA A 337 3.12 5.37 -25.33
C ALA A 337 2.31 4.54 -26.35
N LYS A 338 2.59 4.71 -27.64
CA LYS A 338 2.01 3.87 -28.70
C LYS A 338 2.45 2.41 -28.55
N GLU A 339 3.72 2.16 -28.27
CA GLU A 339 4.22 0.80 -28.01
C GLU A 339 3.52 0.17 -26.79
N ALA A 340 3.31 0.94 -25.72
CA ALA A 340 2.60 0.48 -24.52
C ALA A 340 1.14 0.08 -24.83
N LYS A 341 0.46 0.84 -25.69
CA LYS A 341 -0.90 0.53 -26.16
C LYS A 341 -0.93 -0.78 -26.97
N ASP A 342 0.01 -0.96 -27.89
CA ASP A 342 0.13 -2.19 -28.68
C ASP A 342 0.42 -3.40 -27.78
N PHE A 343 1.30 -3.22 -26.80
CA PHE A 343 1.60 -4.22 -25.78
C PHE A 343 0.34 -4.61 -24.97
N ALA A 344 -0.39 -3.63 -24.43
CA ALA A 344 -1.61 -3.90 -23.66
C ALA A 344 -2.68 -4.63 -24.49
N THR A 345 -2.78 -4.28 -25.79
CA THR A 345 -3.72 -4.91 -26.73
C THR A 345 -3.36 -6.36 -26.98
N LYS A 346 -2.09 -6.65 -27.29
CA LYS A 346 -1.58 -8.01 -27.53
C LYS A 346 -1.81 -8.93 -26.31
N HIS A 347 -1.64 -8.39 -25.11
CA HIS A 347 -1.79 -9.14 -23.86
C HIS A 347 -3.21 -9.09 -23.27
N SER A 348 -4.20 -8.56 -24.01
CA SER A 348 -5.62 -8.55 -23.64
C SER A 348 -5.94 -7.86 -22.30
N PHE A 349 -5.17 -6.83 -21.92
CA PHE A 349 -5.46 -6.03 -20.73
C PHE A 349 -6.49 -4.93 -21.08
N GLY A 350 -7.77 -5.29 -21.19
CA GLY A 350 -8.81 -4.38 -21.69
C GLY A 350 -8.86 -3.01 -21.00
N GLY A 351 -8.69 -2.95 -19.68
CA GLY A 351 -8.59 -1.68 -18.94
C GLY A 351 -7.31 -0.88 -19.24
N PHE A 352 -6.20 -1.56 -19.48
CA PHE A 352 -4.91 -0.90 -19.74
C PHE A 352 -4.82 -0.37 -21.17
N VAL A 353 -5.53 -0.98 -22.13
CA VAL A 353 -5.62 -0.46 -23.50
C VAL A 353 -6.24 0.93 -23.51
N LYS A 354 -7.35 1.13 -22.78
CA LYS A 354 -8.01 2.44 -22.68
C LYS A 354 -7.12 3.47 -22.00
N PHE A 355 -6.46 3.08 -20.92
CA PHE A 355 -5.51 3.94 -20.23
C PHE A 355 -4.29 4.31 -21.10
N ALA A 356 -3.73 3.36 -21.85
CA ALA A 356 -2.64 3.66 -22.78
C ALA A 356 -3.09 4.60 -23.91
N ASP A 357 -4.34 4.47 -24.36
CA ASP A 357 -4.92 5.36 -25.36
C ASP A 357 -5.06 6.81 -24.85
N SER A 358 -5.48 7.00 -23.59
CA SER A 358 -5.56 8.34 -23.00
C SER A 358 -4.18 8.99 -22.81
N ILE A 359 -3.13 8.20 -22.53
CA ILE A 359 -1.74 8.70 -22.54
C ILE A 359 -1.37 9.22 -23.94
N VAL A 360 -1.65 8.44 -24.99
CA VAL A 360 -1.33 8.83 -26.37
C VAL A 360 -2.04 10.13 -26.73
N GLN A 361 -3.33 10.26 -26.41
CA GLN A 361 -4.11 11.48 -26.66
C GLN A 361 -3.52 12.69 -25.92
N CYS A 362 -3.23 12.54 -24.62
CA CYS A 362 -2.63 13.61 -23.80
C CYS A 362 -1.27 14.09 -24.31
N LEU A 363 -0.49 13.24 -25.00
CA LEU A 363 0.82 13.60 -25.55
C LEU A 363 0.75 14.18 -26.98
N GLN A 364 -0.41 14.12 -27.63
CA GLN A 364 -0.65 14.66 -28.97
C GLN A 364 -1.26 16.07 -28.95
N GLU A 365 -1.92 16.41 -27.84
CA GLU A 365 -2.36 17.77 -27.49
C GLU A 365 -1.17 18.63 -27.03
#